data_AF-G4T8W7-F1
#
_entry.id   AF-G4T8W7-F1
#
_cell.length_a   1.000
_cell.length_b   1.000
_cell.length_c   1.000
_cell.angle_alpha   90.00
_cell.angle_beta   90.00
_cell.angle_gamma   90.00
#
_symmetry.space_group_name_H-M   'P 1'
#
loop_
_entity.id
_entity.type
_entity.pdbx_description
1 polymer ?
#
loop_
_entity_poly.entity_id
_entity_poly.type
_entity_poly.pdbx_seq_one_letter_code
_entity_poly.pdbx_strand_id
1 'polypeptide(L)'
;MPPPDSSSTFDLLVHPDALYLYKLAPSASTSSFLSSLISDDASATDQRTPPQARFRSIIWTSSEISLVTDTKPPENLQLDSDSVVEYAALRIRGPMDLSLTGILYTLLEPLKAAGIPIFTLSTWNTDYVLVPLERKERALHVLEDDAWRIIIMQEQFTA
;
A
#
# COMPACT_ATOMS: atom_id res chain seq x y z
N MET A 1 30.43 -15.13 -21.20
CA MET A 1 30.28 -13.71 -20.82
C MET A 1 29.49 -13.68 -19.51
N PRO A 2 30.04 -13.14 -18.41
CA PRO A 2 29.25 -12.84 -17.20
C PRO A 2 28.20 -11.73 -17.51
N PRO A 3 27.20 -11.49 -16.62
CA PRO A 3 25.78 -11.25 -16.94
C PRO A 3 25.42 -9.83 -17.41
N PRO A 4 24.19 -9.62 -17.94
CA PRO A 4 23.71 -8.32 -18.39
C PRO A 4 23.48 -7.36 -17.22
N ASP A 5 23.90 -6.11 -17.43
CA ASP A 5 23.65 -4.88 -16.67
C ASP A 5 23.61 -4.95 -15.13
N SER A 6 24.70 -4.45 -14.54
CA SER A 6 24.87 -4.10 -13.13
C SER A 6 24.04 -2.89 -12.68
N SER A 7 22.85 -2.67 -13.26
CA SER A 7 21.92 -1.64 -12.84
C SER A 7 21.05 -2.19 -11.71
N SER A 8 21.53 -2.13 -10.47
CA SER A 8 20.76 -2.45 -9.26
C SER A 8 19.70 -1.38 -8.90
N THR A 9 19.24 -0.60 -9.88
CA THR A 9 18.18 0.39 -9.67
C THR A 9 16.84 -0.33 -9.67
N PHE A 10 16.29 -0.53 -8.48
CA PHE A 10 14.92 -1.01 -8.33
C PHE A 10 13.94 0.10 -8.72
N ASP A 11 12.92 -0.27 -9.46
CA ASP A 11 11.80 0.62 -9.75
C ASP A 11 10.85 0.63 -8.55
N LEU A 12 10.47 1.82 -8.11
CA LEU A 12 9.45 2.03 -7.11
C LEU A 12 8.20 2.60 -7.76
N LEU A 13 7.13 1.82 -7.76
CA LEU A 13 5.86 2.22 -8.35
C LEU A 13 5.02 2.96 -7.31
N VAL A 14 4.50 4.12 -7.68
CA VAL A 14 3.60 4.90 -6.82
C VAL A 14 2.17 4.53 -7.15
N HIS A 15 1.42 4.07 -6.15
CA HIS A 15 -0.01 3.82 -6.29
C HIS A 15 -0.74 5.14 -6.64
N PRO A 16 -1.69 5.13 -7.59
CA PRO A 16 -2.36 6.35 -8.04
C PRO A 16 -3.22 6.97 -6.92
N ASP A 17 -3.96 6.13 -6.20
CA ASP A 17 -4.88 6.56 -5.15
C ASP A 17 -4.21 6.62 -3.78
N ALA A 18 -4.72 7.53 -2.94
CA ALA A 18 -4.44 7.50 -1.52
C ALA A 18 -5.07 6.25 -0.88
N LEU A 19 -4.33 5.64 0.03
CA LEU A 19 -4.84 4.55 0.85
C LEU A 19 -5.18 5.07 2.23
N TYR A 20 -6.18 4.46 2.84
CA TYR A 20 -6.61 4.75 4.19
C TYR A 20 -6.18 3.61 5.10
N LEU A 21 -5.49 3.95 6.20
CA LEU A 21 -5.15 3.02 7.27
C LEU A 21 -6.09 3.23 8.46
N TYR A 22 -6.77 2.16 8.87
CA TYR A 22 -7.65 2.14 10.02
C TYR A 22 -7.23 1.08 11.02
N LYS A 23 -7.48 1.39 12.29
CA LYS A 23 -7.48 0.42 13.38
C LYS A 23 -8.91 0.17 13.81
N LEU A 24 -9.33 -1.09 13.83
CA LEU A 24 -10.65 -1.50 14.31
C LEU A 24 -10.50 -2.45 15.50
N ALA A 25 -11.49 -2.45 16.39
CA ALA A 25 -11.56 -3.44 17.45
C ALA A 25 -11.82 -4.85 16.86
N PRO A 26 -11.34 -5.94 17.49
CA PRO A 26 -11.61 -7.31 17.01
C PRO A 26 -13.11 -7.63 16.85
N SER A 27 -13.96 -7.01 17.66
CA SER A 27 -15.43 -7.12 17.58
C SER A 27 -16.04 -6.49 16.33
N ALA A 28 -15.31 -5.61 15.62
CA ALA A 28 -15.76 -4.99 14.38
C ALA A 28 -15.69 -5.93 13.17
N SER A 29 -15.13 -7.14 13.33
CA SER A 29 -15.03 -8.19 12.30
C SER A 29 -16.38 -8.56 11.66
N THR A 30 -17.50 -8.30 12.33
CA THR A 30 -18.86 -8.53 11.84
C THR A 30 -19.50 -7.31 11.16
N SER A 31 -18.78 -6.21 11.01
CA SER A 31 -19.31 -5.01 10.34
C SER A 31 -19.60 -5.27 8.86
N SER A 32 -20.68 -4.66 8.36
CA SER A 32 -21.05 -4.73 6.94
C SER A 32 -19.96 -4.14 6.03
N PHE A 33 -19.19 -3.17 6.53
CA PHE A 33 -18.07 -2.58 5.81
C PHE A 33 -16.91 -3.55 5.61
N LEU A 34 -16.46 -4.25 6.65
CA LEU A 34 -15.43 -5.29 6.46
C LEU A 34 -15.94 -6.43 5.58
N SER A 35 -17.23 -6.77 5.70
CA SER A 35 -17.86 -7.78 4.85
C SER A 35 -17.87 -7.33 3.38
N SER A 36 -18.21 -6.08 3.07
CA SER A 36 -18.17 -5.56 1.69
C SER A 36 -16.76 -5.49 1.11
N LEU A 37 -15.73 -5.29 1.95
CA LEU A 37 -14.34 -5.32 1.49
C LEU A 37 -13.85 -6.73 1.18
N ILE A 38 -14.35 -7.75 1.89
CA ILE A 38 -13.95 -9.15 1.66
C ILE A 38 -14.76 -9.76 0.51
N SER A 39 -16.05 -9.42 0.41
CA SER A 39 -16.92 -9.89 -0.66
C SER A 39 -16.50 -9.26 -1.99
N ASP A 40 -15.77 -10.03 -2.80
CA ASP A 40 -15.74 -9.77 -4.23
C ASP A 40 -17.16 -9.98 -4.73
N ASP A 41 -17.83 -8.91 -5.19
CA ASP A 41 -19.14 -9.00 -5.84
C ASP A 41 -19.01 -9.62 -7.25
N ALA A 42 -18.27 -10.74 -7.35
CA ALA A 42 -18.06 -11.53 -8.55
C ALA A 42 -19.35 -12.19 -9.06
N SER A 43 -20.45 -12.07 -8.31
CA SER A 43 -21.81 -12.42 -8.75
C SER A 43 -22.52 -11.30 -9.53
N ALA A 44 -21.97 -10.09 -9.61
CA ALA A 44 -22.47 -9.08 -10.53
C ALA A 44 -22.28 -9.60 -11.96
N THR A 45 -23.36 -10.10 -12.55
CA THR A 45 -23.43 -10.61 -13.94
C THR A 45 -23.15 -9.50 -14.98
N ASP A 46 -22.91 -8.28 -14.51
CA ASP A 46 -22.51 -7.12 -15.31
C ASP A 46 -21.05 -6.78 -15.04
N GLN A 47 -20.16 -7.11 -15.99
CA GLN A 47 -18.73 -6.79 -15.98
C GLN A 47 -18.41 -5.28 -15.98
N ARG A 48 -19.43 -4.42 -15.83
CA ARG A 48 -19.33 -2.96 -15.80
C ARG A 48 -19.23 -2.36 -14.40
N THR A 49 -19.40 -3.15 -13.33
CA THR A 49 -19.26 -2.63 -11.97
C THR A 49 -17.82 -2.87 -11.51
N PRO A 50 -16.97 -1.82 -11.40
CA PRO A 50 -15.62 -2.00 -10.91
C PRO A 50 -15.64 -2.57 -9.47
N PRO A 51 -14.63 -3.39 -9.09
CA PRO A 51 -14.52 -3.85 -7.70
C PRO A 51 -14.52 -2.64 -6.77
N GLN A 52 -15.31 -2.71 -5.70
CA GLN A 52 -15.54 -1.58 -4.79
C GLN A 52 -14.24 -1.09 -4.11
N ALA A 53 -13.24 -1.97 -4.00
CA ALA A 53 -11.88 -1.70 -3.52
C ALA A 53 -10.84 -2.42 -4.39
N ARG A 54 -9.83 -1.72 -4.90
CA ARG A 54 -8.74 -2.30 -5.73
C ARG A 54 -7.52 -2.67 -4.88
N PHE A 55 -7.36 -2.04 -3.71
CA PHE A 55 -6.33 -2.38 -2.75
C PHE A 55 -6.95 -2.75 -1.41
N ARG A 56 -6.60 -3.92 -0.89
CA ARG A 56 -7.10 -4.43 0.39
C ARG A 56 -5.98 -5.18 1.11
N SER A 57 -5.60 -4.70 2.29
CA SER A 57 -4.80 -5.45 3.25
C SER A 57 -5.53 -5.47 4.58
N ILE A 58 -5.79 -6.67 5.10
CA ILE A 58 -6.50 -6.85 6.36
C ILE A 58 -5.67 -7.80 7.22
N ILE A 59 -5.22 -7.30 8.37
CA ILE A 59 -4.42 -8.04 9.33
C ILE A 59 -5.20 -8.16 10.61
N TRP A 60 -5.46 -9.39 11.04
CA TRP A 60 -6.09 -9.70 12.31
C TRP A 60 -5.04 -10.07 13.35
N THR A 61 -5.10 -9.39 14.49
CA THR A 61 -4.38 -9.77 15.70
C THR A 61 -5.38 -10.07 16.82
N SER A 62 -4.91 -10.59 17.95
CA SER A 62 -5.77 -10.74 19.13
C SER A 62 -6.20 -9.39 19.72
N SER A 63 -5.50 -8.30 19.40
CA SER A 63 -5.74 -6.96 19.93
C SER A 63 -6.56 -6.06 19.01
N GLU A 64 -6.46 -6.22 17.69
CA GLU A 64 -7.06 -5.30 16.73
C GLU A 64 -7.17 -5.91 15.32
N ILE A 65 -7.82 -5.15 14.43
CA ILE A 65 -7.83 -5.38 12.99
C ILE A 65 -7.22 -4.14 12.32
N SER A 66 -6.11 -4.34 11.62
CA SER A 66 -5.46 -3.31 10.83
C SER A 66 -5.95 -3.42 9.40
N LEU A 67 -6.63 -2.39 8.92
CA LEU A 67 -7.20 -2.34 7.59
C LEU A 67 -6.51 -1.24 6.78
N VAL A 68 -5.98 -1.62 5.61
CA VAL A 68 -5.50 -0.69 4.59
C VAL A 68 -6.29 -0.88 3.31
N THR A 69 -6.93 0.18 2.82
CA THR A 69 -7.72 0.11 1.58
C THR A 69 -7.81 1.46 0.87
N ASP A 70 -8.05 1.44 -0.44
CA ASP A 70 -8.38 2.61 -1.26
C ASP A 70 -9.85 3.07 -1.10
N THR A 71 -10.66 2.34 -0.32
CA THR A 71 -12.06 2.71 -0.05
C THR A 71 -12.18 3.52 1.24
N LYS A 72 -12.85 4.68 1.15
CA LYS A 72 -13.23 5.48 2.32
C LYS A 72 -14.23 4.71 3.20
N PRO A 73 -14.18 4.87 4.54
CA PRO A 73 -15.12 4.20 5.40
C PRO A 73 -16.47 4.94 5.33
N PRO A 74 -17.59 4.27 5.62
CA PRO A 74 -18.85 4.97 5.78
C PRO A 74 -18.79 5.87 7.02
N GLU A 75 -19.45 7.02 6.99
CA GLU A 75 -19.42 8.02 8.07
C GLU A 75 -19.87 7.48 9.43
N ASN A 76 -20.65 6.40 9.45
CA ASN A 76 -21.18 5.77 10.65
C ASN A 76 -20.24 4.71 11.26
N LEU A 77 -19.09 4.43 10.65
CA LEU A 77 -18.11 3.52 11.23
C LEU A 77 -17.45 4.20 12.42
N GLN A 78 -17.59 3.59 13.61
CA GLN A 78 -16.88 4.06 14.80
C GLN A 78 -15.40 3.78 14.63
N LEU A 79 -14.67 4.84 14.30
CA LEU A 79 -13.22 4.85 14.24
C LEU A 79 -12.70 5.51 15.51
N ASP A 80 -11.60 5.00 16.06
CA ASP A 80 -10.85 5.76 17.06
C ASP A 80 -10.41 7.07 16.37
N SER A 81 -10.67 8.23 17.00
CA SER A 81 -10.66 9.56 16.36
C SER A 81 -9.34 10.00 15.70
N ASP A 82 -8.25 9.25 15.93
CA ASP A 82 -6.93 9.46 15.32
C ASP A 82 -6.64 8.50 14.14
N SER A 83 -7.64 7.73 13.69
CA SER A 83 -7.44 6.51 12.87
C SER A 83 -7.77 6.63 11.39
N VAL A 84 -7.91 7.85 10.85
CA VAL A 84 -8.00 8.04 9.40
C VAL A 84 -6.85 8.89 8.95
N VAL A 85 -5.77 8.22 8.56
CA VAL A 85 -4.61 8.86 7.95
C VAL A 85 -4.53 8.39 6.51
N GLU A 86 -4.45 9.36 5.61
CA GLU A 86 -4.22 9.10 4.19
C GLU A 86 -2.73 8.79 3.97
N TYR A 87 -2.45 7.73 3.23
CA TYR A 87 -1.11 7.28 2.92
C TYR A 87 -0.92 7.21 1.41
N ALA A 88 0.27 7.57 0.95
CA ALA A 88 0.75 7.20 -0.38
C ALA A 88 1.45 5.84 -0.30
N ALA A 89 1.07 4.90 -1.17
CA ALA A 89 1.71 3.59 -1.22
C ALA A 89 2.80 3.54 -2.30
N LEU A 90 3.99 3.14 -1.88
CA LEU A 90 5.16 2.91 -2.72
C LEU A 90 5.40 1.41 -2.81
N ARG A 91 5.35 0.84 -4.01
CA ARG A 91 5.48 -0.60 -4.25
C ARG A 91 6.80 -0.90 -4.92
N ILE A 92 7.58 -1.81 -4.36
CA ILE A 92 8.77 -2.32 -5.05
C ILE A 92 8.31 -3.08 -6.31
N ARG A 93 8.93 -2.83 -7.46
CA ARG A 93 8.59 -3.58 -8.68
C ARG A 93 9.00 -5.05 -8.53
N GLY A 94 8.00 -5.91 -8.30
CA GLY A 94 8.14 -7.37 -8.22
C GLY A 94 7.78 -8.14 -9.49
N PRO A 95 7.69 -9.50 -9.41
CA PRO A 95 7.79 -10.29 -8.18
C PRO A 95 9.21 -10.34 -7.62
N MET A 96 9.31 -10.30 -6.30
CA MET A 96 10.56 -10.34 -5.55
C MET A 96 10.87 -11.78 -5.15
N ASP A 97 12.12 -12.18 -5.30
CA ASP A 97 12.60 -13.46 -4.80
C ASP A 97 12.59 -13.45 -3.26
N LEU A 98 11.94 -14.44 -2.64
CA LEU A 98 11.85 -14.56 -1.18
C LEU A 98 13.22 -14.80 -0.50
N SER A 99 14.24 -15.17 -1.27
CA SER A 99 15.63 -15.29 -0.78
C SER A 99 16.38 -13.97 -0.77
N LEU A 100 15.83 -12.90 -1.38
CA LEU A 100 16.46 -11.59 -1.42
C LEU A 100 16.44 -10.96 -0.02
N THR A 101 17.60 -10.52 0.44
CA THR A 101 17.76 -9.86 1.75
C THR A 101 18.20 -8.41 1.56
N GLY A 102 17.82 -7.55 2.51
CA GLY A 102 18.29 -6.16 2.54
C GLY A 102 17.57 -5.17 1.61
N ILE A 103 16.79 -5.62 0.64
CA ILE A 103 16.08 -4.69 -0.28
C ILE A 103 15.10 -3.76 0.44
N LEU A 104 14.33 -4.27 1.40
CA LEU A 104 13.46 -3.43 2.21
C LEU A 104 14.31 -2.45 3.04
N TYR A 105 15.44 -2.90 3.60
CA TYR A 105 16.36 -2.01 4.33
C TYR A 105 16.87 -0.87 3.44
N THR A 106 17.29 -1.16 2.20
CA THR A 106 17.75 -0.14 1.25
C THR A 106 16.68 0.90 0.90
N LEU A 107 15.40 0.51 0.95
CA LEU A 107 14.29 1.45 0.74
C LEU A 107 14.01 2.29 2.00
N LEU A 108 14.11 1.69 3.18
CA LEU A 108 13.72 2.32 4.45
C LEU A 108 14.82 3.19 5.06
N GLU A 109 16.09 2.92 4.77
CA GLU A 109 17.24 3.68 5.28
C GLU A 109 17.18 5.18 4.95
N PRO A 110 17.00 5.62 3.68
CA PRO A 110 16.90 7.04 3.35
C PRO A 110 15.66 7.71 3.96
N LEU A 111 14.52 7.00 4.03
CA LEU A 111 13.30 7.51 4.67
C LEU A 111 13.48 7.74 6.17
N LYS A 112 14.16 6.81 6.86
CA LYS A 112 14.54 6.96 8.27
C LYS A 112 15.46 8.15 8.46
N ALA A 113 16.49 8.31 7.63
CA ALA A 113 17.44 9.42 7.70
C ALA A 113 16.72 10.78 7.54
N ALA A 114 15.68 10.83 6.70
CA ALA A 114 14.86 12.02 6.49
C ALA A 114 13.77 12.26 7.55
N GLY A 115 13.60 11.35 8.54
CA GLY A 115 12.58 11.45 9.58
C GLY A 115 11.15 11.23 9.07
N ILE A 116 10.98 10.44 8.00
CA ILE A 116 9.69 10.13 7.40
C ILE A 116 9.15 8.83 8.01
N PRO A 117 8.02 8.87 8.74
CA PRO A 117 7.39 7.67 9.27
C PRO A 117 6.85 6.84 8.11
N ILE A 118 6.84 5.53 8.34
CA ILE A 118 6.46 4.54 7.35
C ILE A 118 5.46 3.56 7.97
N PHE A 119 4.68 2.92 7.11
CA PHE A 119 3.91 1.72 7.42
C PHE A 119 4.16 0.69 6.32
N THR A 120 4.59 -0.52 6.68
CA THR A 120 5.04 -1.52 5.69
C THR A 120 4.07 -2.67 5.56
N LEU A 121 3.82 -3.11 4.34
CA LEU A 121 2.98 -4.26 4.02
C LEU A 121 3.71 -5.19 3.07
N SER A 122 3.97 -6.42 3.50
CA SER A 122 4.49 -7.47 2.63
C SER A 122 3.34 -8.26 2.00
N THR A 123 3.48 -8.59 0.72
CA THR A 123 2.65 -9.56 0.01
C THR A 123 3.50 -10.75 -0.38
N TRP A 124 2.88 -11.79 -0.98
CA TRP A 124 3.65 -12.88 -1.58
C TRP A 124 4.64 -12.38 -2.65
N ASN A 125 4.22 -11.40 -3.46
CA ASN A 125 5.00 -10.97 -4.62
C ASN A 125 5.99 -9.86 -4.31
N THR A 126 5.71 -8.99 -3.33
CA THR A 126 6.50 -7.78 -3.11
C THR A 126 6.12 -7.06 -1.82
N ASP A 127 6.90 -6.05 -1.45
CA ASP A 127 6.64 -5.14 -0.34
C ASP A 127 6.08 -3.80 -0.81
N TYR A 128 5.23 -3.24 0.03
CA TYR A 128 4.72 -1.88 -0.04
C TYR A 128 5.23 -1.10 1.18
N VAL A 129 5.68 0.12 0.93
CA VAL A 129 6.03 1.11 1.95
C VAL A 129 5.06 2.27 1.80
N LEU A 130 4.24 2.47 2.83
CA LEU A 130 3.29 3.56 2.90
C LEU A 130 3.92 4.72 3.67
N VAL A 131 3.79 5.92 3.14
CA VAL A 131 4.18 7.18 3.79
C VAL A 131 2.95 8.07 3.95
N PRO A 132 2.83 8.88 5.03
CA PRO A 132 1.72 9.80 5.14
C PRO A 132 1.60 10.67 3.90
N LEU A 133 0.38 10.87 3.41
CA LEU A 133 0.13 11.52 2.13
C LEU A 133 0.77 12.92 2.09
N GLU A 134 0.72 13.66 3.20
CA GLU A 134 1.35 14.98 3.31
C GLU A 134 2.88 14.96 3.24
N ARG A 135 3.51 13.79 3.40
CA ARG A 135 4.97 13.59 3.28
C ARG A 135 5.38 12.94 1.97
N LYS A 136 4.44 12.60 1.08
CA LYS A 136 4.68 11.90 -0.19
C LYS A 136 5.79 12.56 -1.01
N GLU A 137 5.66 13.86 -1.31
CA GLU A 137 6.60 14.58 -2.18
C GLU A 137 8.02 14.55 -1.62
N ARG A 138 8.17 14.79 -0.31
CA ARG A 138 9.45 14.71 0.37
C ARG A 138 10.03 13.29 0.35
N ALA A 139 9.19 12.27 0.53
CA ALA A 139 9.62 10.87 0.45
C ALA A 139 10.12 10.51 -0.93
N LEU A 140 9.42 10.92 -1.99
CA LEU A 140 9.84 10.68 -3.37
C LEU A 140 11.18 11.34 -3.66
N HIS A 141 11.37 12.61 -3.27
CA HIS A 141 12.63 13.31 -3.47
C HIS A 141 13.80 12.63 -2.75
N VAL A 142 13.62 12.24 -1.49
CA VAL A 142 14.64 11.52 -0.71
C VAL A 142 15.02 10.18 -1.34
N LEU A 143 14.06 9.47 -1.94
CA LEU A 143 14.30 8.19 -2.60
C LEU A 143 14.95 8.36 -3.96
N GLU A 144 14.58 9.39 -4.72
CA GLU A 144 15.25 9.75 -5.98
C GLU A 144 16.72 10.13 -5.76
N ASP A 145 17.01 10.89 -4.70
CA ASP A 145 18.38 11.24 -4.30
C ASP A 145 19.20 10.00 -3.91
N ASP A 146 18.54 8.96 -3.39
CA ASP A 146 19.12 7.65 -3.08
C ASP A 146 19.10 6.67 -4.29
N ALA A 147 18.93 7.22 -5.50
CA ALA A 147 18.97 6.50 -6.78
C ALA A 147 17.84 5.49 -7.03
N TRP A 148 16.70 5.58 -6.32
CA TRP A 148 15.49 4.85 -6.67
C TRP A 148 14.82 5.45 -7.92
N ARG A 149 14.41 4.59 -8.86
CA ARG A 149 13.63 5.05 -10.02
C ARG A 149 12.15 5.08 -9.67
N ILE A 150 11.59 6.28 -9.52
CA ILE A 150 10.17 6.46 -9.25
C ILE A 150 9.36 6.35 -10.54
N ILE A 151 8.33 5.52 -10.53
CA ILE A 151 7.39 5.37 -11.64
C ILE A 151 5.98 5.66 -11.12
N ILE A 152 5.39 6.77 -11.56
CA ILE A 152 4.00 7.10 -11.25
C ILE A 152 3.09 6.21 -12.10
N MET A 153 2.26 5.39 -11.45
CA MET A 153 1.26 4.60 -12.18
C MET A 153 0.16 5.55 -12.67
N GLN A 154 0.08 5.73 -13.99
CA GLN A 154 -1.06 6.39 -14.62
C GLN A 154 -2.21 5.38 -14.64
N GLU A 155 -3.42 5.80 -14.25
CA GLU A 155 -4.62 4.99 -14.48
C GLU A 155 -4.71 4.70 -15.98
N GLN A 156 -4.58 3.43 -16.38
CA GLN A 156 -5.04 3.04 -17.69
C GLN A 156 -6.57 3.07 -17.66
N PHE A 157 -7.13 4.21 -18.04
CA PHE A 157 -8.49 4.26 -18.57
C PHE A 157 -8.50 3.44 -19.87
N THR A 158 -8.98 2.22 -19.80
CA THR A 158 -9.53 1.54 -20.98
C THR A 158 -11.04 1.45 -20.79
N ALA A 159 -11.72 2.06 -21.75
CA ALA A 159 -13.15 2.30 -21.87
C ALA A 159 -14.02 1.03 -21.90
#